data_AF-A0A951C372-F1
#
_entry.id   AF-A0A951C372-F1
#
_cell.length_a   1.000
_cell.length_b   1.000
_cell.length_c   1.000
_cell.angle_alpha   90.00
_cell.angle_beta   90.00
_cell.angle_gamma   90.00
#
_symmetry.space_group_name_H-M   'P 1'
#
loop_
_entity.id
_entity.type
_entity.pdbx_description
1 polymer ?
#
loop_
_entity_poly.entity_id
_entity_poly.type
_entity_poly.pdbx_seq_one_letter_code
_entity_poly.pdbx_strand_id
1 'polypeptide(L)'
;MGSFVRVLFGTWAWVSLSVCVWAQAGTAAAGLQPDWDVSVILGEMGDHATRLLPTLDKVDAKSWAQKGASDTYAAQLQSSKDQARAMATDAKALAKNPEKLSACLELFFRIQGLEQMIDSLLPAIRKYQSPELADELAQQSAENGVNRGRFQSYIISLATQREQECAVMDKEAQRCRSIVATQPPAKSSGSTGRKK
;
A
#
# COMPACT_ATOMS: atom_id res chain seq x y z
N MET A 1 -12.22 42.41 -60.83
CA MET A 1 -13.63 42.77 -60.56
C MET A 1 -13.88 42.61 -59.06
N GLY A 2 -14.31 43.69 -58.38
CA GLY A 2 -14.79 43.76 -56.97
C GLY A 2 -13.68 43.87 -55.91
N SER A 3 -13.17 45.06 -55.54
CA SER A 3 -13.68 46.04 -54.55
C SER A 3 -13.54 45.57 -53.09
N PHE A 4 -12.58 46.16 -52.33
CA PHE A 4 -12.77 47.11 -51.20
C PHE A 4 -13.55 46.51 -50.00
N VAL A 5 -13.05 46.54 -48.77
CA VAL A 5 -13.17 47.70 -47.86
C VAL A 5 -12.28 47.50 -46.61
N ARG A 6 -11.60 48.58 -46.19
CA ARG A 6 -11.03 48.79 -44.84
C ARG A 6 -12.12 49.25 -43.88
N VAL A 7 -12.23 48.67 -42.68
CA VAL A 7 -12.89 49.32 -41.52
C VAL A 7 -12.00 49.11 -40.28
N LEU A 8 -11.53 50.25 -39.74
CA LEU A 8 -10.99 50.44 -38.38
C LEU A 8 -12.15 50.45 -37.37
N PHE A 9 -11.82 50.39 -36.06
CA PHE A 9 -12.67 50.45 -34.85
C PHE A 9 -12.78 49.09 -34.15
N GLY A 10 -12.54 48.90 -32.85
CA GLY A 10 -12.22 49.83 -31.78
C GLY A 10 -11.89 49.02 -30.51
N THR A 11 -11.07 49.62 -29.67
CA THR A 11 -10.63 49.17 -28.34
C THR A 11 -11.80 48.98 -27.36
N TRP A 12 -12.04 47.80 -26.80
CA TRP A 12 -12.61 47.65 -25.44
C TRP A 12 -12.03 46.40 -24.77
N ALA A 13 -11.28 46.64 -23.71
CA ALA A 13 -10.67 45.65 -22.83
C ALA A 13 -11.74 44.88 -22.05
N TRP A 14 -11.60 43.55 -22.01
CA TRP A 14 -12.18 42.72 -20.95
C TRP A 14 -11.07 41.83 -20.40
N VAL A 15 -10.44 42.31 -19.32
CA VAL A 15 -9.64 41.48 -18.43
C VAL A 15 -10.63 40.73 -17.53
N SER A 16 -11.01 39.51 -17.93
CA SER A 16 -11.65 38.58 -17.00
C SER A 16 -10.56 37.96 -16.13
N LEU A 17 -10.43 38.50 -14.92
CA LEU A 17 -9.68 37.87 -13.84
C LEU A 17 -10.55 36.72 -13.27
N SER A 18 -10.48 35.55 -13.91
CA SER A 18 -11.06 34.32 -13.35
C SER A 18 -10.20 33.88 -12.17
N VAL A 19 -10.59 34.26 -10.97
CA VAL A 19 -10.14 33.59 -9.75
C VAL A 19 -10.75 32.19 -9.78
N CYS A 20 -9.96 31.20 -10.20
CA CYS A 20 -10.28 29.80 -9.94
C CYS A 20 -10.22 29.60 -8.43
N VAL A 21 -11.36 29.80 -7.75
CA VAL A 21 -11.63 29.18 -6.46
C VAL A 21 -11.61 27.68 -6.75
N TRP A 22 -10.47 27.04 -6.49
CA TRP A 22 -10.43 25.61 -6.29
C TRP A 22 -11.27 25.34 -5.04
N ALA A 23 -12.53 24.96 -5.25
CA ALA A 23 -13.26 24.24 -4.23
C ALA A 23 -12.46 22.98 -3.95
N GLN A 24 -11.80 22.93 -2.79
CA GLN A 24 -11.27 21.69 -2.26
C GLN A 24 -12.49 20.78 -2.05
N ALA A 25 -12.78 19.91 -3.02
CA ALA A 25 -13.57 18.73 -2.76
C ALA A 25 -12.76 17.92 -1.75
N GLY A 26 -13.04 18.12 -0.46
CA GLY A 26 -12.58 17.22 0.56
C GLY A 26 -13.11 15.85 0.18
N THR A 27 -12.23 14.97 -0.29
CA THR A 27 -12.50 13.55 -0.32
C THR A 27 -12.87 13.19 1.10
N ALA A 28 -14.15 12.93 1.34
CA ALA A 28 -14.57 12.27 2.55
C ALA A 28 -13.76 10.98 2.60
N ALA A 29 -12.80 10.92 3.53
CA ALA A 29 -12.03 9.72 3.76
C ALA A 29 -13.06 8.62 4.00
N ALA A 30 -13.15 7.67 3.06
CA ALA A 30 -13.88 6.45 3.30
C ALA A 30 -13.32 5.90 4.62
N GLY A 31 -14.16 5.82 5.65
CA GLY A 31 -13.72 5.45 6.99
C GLY A 31 -12.91 4.17 6.91
N LEU A 32 -11.81 4.10 7.68
CA LEU A 32 -10.96 2.91 7.74
C LEU A 32 -11.86 1.69 7.94
N GLN A 33 -11.65 0.63 7.15
CA GLN A 33 -12.28 -0.64 7.46
C GLN A 33 -11.90 -1.02 8.90
N PRO A 34 -12.86 -1.52 9.70
CA PRO A 34 -12.55 -1.87 11.08
C PRO A 34 -11.40 -2.88 11.17
N ASP A 35 -10.51 -2.73 12.15
CA ASP A 35 -9.32 -3.57 12.30
C ASP A 35 -9.63 -5.07 12.47
N TRP A 36 -10.82 -5.40 12.97
CA TRP A 36 -11.27 -6.79 13.06
C TRP A 36 -11.61 -7.40 11.70
N ASP A 37 -12.02 -6.60 10.71
CA ASP A 37 -12.33 -7.06 9.35
C ASP A 37 -11.04 -7.40 8.58
N VAL A 38 -10.02 -6.55 8.69
CA VAL A 38 -8.70 -6.83 8.08
C VAL A 38 -7.98 -8.01 8.75
N SER A 39 -8.18 -8.24 10.04
CA SER A 39 -7.58 -9.39 10.75
C SER A 39 -8.08 -10.72 10.18
N VAL A 40 -9.36 -10.80 9.80
CA VAL A 40 -9.94 -11.96 9.11
C VAL A 40 -9.32 -12.14 7.73
N ILE A 41 -9.24 -11.05 6.95
CA ILE A 41 -8.63 -11.05 5.61
C ILE A 41 -7.17 -11.56 5.69
N LEU A 42 -6.39 -11.08 6.66
CA LEU A 42 -5.02 -11.52 6.89
C LEU A 42 -4.93 -13.01 7.26
N GLY A 43 -5.85 -13.49 8.09
CA GLY A 43 -5.96 -14.91 8.41
C GLY A 43 -6.21 -15.77 7.17
N GLU A 44 -7.19 -15.40 6.36
CA GLU A 44 -7.53 -16.08 5.11
C GLU A 44 -6.37 -16.07 4.11
N MET A 45 -5.64 -14.95 4.01
CA MET A 45 -4.45 -14.83 3.18
C MET A 45 -3.33 -15.76 3.66
N GLY A 46 -3.11 -15.87 4.98
CA GLY A 46 -2.12 -16.78 5.54
C GLY A 46 -2.47 -18.26 5.34
N ASP A 47 -3.75 -18.59 5.44
CA ASP A 47 -4.24 -19.95 5.18
C ASP A 47 -4.18 -20.28 3.69
N HIS A 48 -4.46 -19.32 2.81
CA HIS A 48 -4.25 -19.46 1.36
C HIS A 48 -2.80 -19.76 1.02
N ALA A 49 -1.84 -19.01 1.57
CA ALA A 49 -0.42 -19.28 1.36
C ALA A 49 -0.02 -20.69 1.82
N THR A 50 -0.62 -21.18 2.92
CA THR A 50 -0.41 -22.55 3.39
C THR A 50 -0.96 -23.59 2.40
N ARG A 51 -2.12 -23.32 1.78
CA ARG A 51 -2.75 -24.22 0.79
C ARG A 51 -1.98 -24.32 -0.53
N LEU A 52 -1.05 -23.41 -0.84
CA LEU A 52 -0.19 -23.50 -2.02
C LEU A 52 0.91 -24.58 -1.86
N LEU A 53 1.33 -24.88 -0.62
CA LEU A 53 2.46 -25.77 -0.36
C LEU A 53 2.25 -27.20 -0.90
N PRO A 54 1.10 -27.88 -0.70
CA PRO A 54 0.89 -29.21 -1.24
C PRO A 54 1.02 -29.29 -2.77
N THR A 55 0.57 -28.26 -3.49
CA THR A 55 0.68 -28.23 -4.96
C THR A 55 2.11 -27.94 -5.40
N LEU A 56 2.81 -27.04 -4.71
CA LEU A 56 4.25 -26.83 -4.91
C LEU A 56 5.07 -28.08 -4.58
N ASP A 57 4.62 -28.94 -3.67
CA ASP A 57 5.26 -30.21 -3.33
C ASP A 57 5.10 -31.29 -4.41
N LYS A 58 4.05 -31.20 -5.23
CA LYS A 58 3.90 -32.05 -6.43
C LYS A 58 4.91 -31.69 -7.52
N VAL A 59 5.46 -30.48 -7.53
CA VAL A 59 6.43 -30.02 -8.55
C VAL A 59 7.79 -30.69 -8.32
N ASP A 60 8.28 -31.40 -9.33
CA ASP A 60 9.57 -32.11 -9.27
C ASP A 60 10.60 -31.43 -10.19
N ALA A 61 11.02 -30.23 -9.79
CA ALA A 61 11.99 -29.44 -10.55
C ALA A 61 13.35 -30.14 -10.72
N LYS A 62 13.70 -31.11 -9.86
CA LYS A 62 14.96 -31.85 -9.96
C LYS A 62 14.98 -32.80 -11.15
N SER A 63 13.86 -33.46 -11.46
CA SER A 63 13.81 -34.35 -12.64
C SER A 63 13.82 -33.58 -13.96
N TRP A 64 13.50 -32.28 -13.97
CA TRP A 64 13.49 -31.48 -15.19
C TRP A 64 14.87 -31.29 -15.82
N ALA A 65 15.94 -31.35 -15.03
CA ALA A 65 17.31 -31.28 -15.54
C ALA A 65 17.60 -32.42 -16.54
N GLN A 66 17.05 -33.62 -16.28
CA GLN A 66 17.16 -34.77 -17.20
C GLN A 66 16.42 -34.54 -18.53
N LYS A 67 15.51 -33.55 -18.56
CA LYS A 67 14.74 -33.12 -19.73
C LYS A 67 15.31 -31.84 -20.37
N GLY A 68 16.50 -31.41 -19.94
CA GLY A 68 17.20 -30.23 -20.47
C GLY A 68 16.76 -28.89 -19.88
N ALA A 69 16.14 -28.89 -18.69
CA ALA A 69 15.87 -27.65 -17.95
C ALA A 69 17.10 -27.17 -17.17
N SER A 70 17.13 -25.87 -16.85
CA SER A 70 18.14 -25.29 -15.95
C SER A 70 18.05 -25.89 -14.54
N ASP A 71 19.19 -26.13 -13.89
CA ASP A 71 19.26 -26.61 -12.50
C ASP A 71 18.74 -25.56 -11.49
N THR A 72 18.71 -24.29 -11.88
CA THR A 72 18.18 -23.17 -11.10
C THR A 72 16.70 -23.32 -10.71
N TYR A 73 15.91 -24.11 -11.47
CA TYR A 73 14.49 -24.32 -11.16
C TYR A 73 14.28 -25.01 -9.80
N ALA A 74 15.20 -25.87 -9.37
CA ALA A 74 15.10 -26.50 -8.06
C ALA A 74 15.25 -25.47 -6.93
N ALA A 75 16.18 -24.53 -7.07
CA ALA A 75 16.35 -23.42 -6.13
C ALA A 75 15.15 -22.45 -6.17
N GLN A 76 14.62 -22.15 -7.36
CA GLN A 76 13.44 -21.30 -7.52
C GLN A 76 12.20 -21.91 -6.87
N LEU A 77 11.95 -23.21 -7.08
CA LEU A 77 10.85 -23.93 -6.43
C LEU A 77 10.99 -23.90 -4.91
N GLN A 78 12.20 -24.13 -4.39
CA GLN A 78 12.45 -24.07 -2.95
C GLN A 78 12.19 -22.67 -2.40
N SER A 79 12.67 -21.62 -3.07
CA SER A 79 12.40 -20.23 -2.71
C SER A 79 10.90 -19.93 -2.70
N SER A 80 10.12 -20.41 -3.66
CA SER A 80 8.66 -20.24 -3.66
C SER A 80 8.00 -20.88 -2.43
N LYS A 81 8.44 -22.08 -2.05
CA LYS A 81 7.92 -22.77 -0.85
C LYS A 81 8.27 -22.02 0.43
N ASP A 82 9.50 -21.55 0.54
CA ASP A 82 9.95 -20.80 1.71
C ASP A 82 9.22 -19.46 1.83
N GLN A 83 8.99 -18.78 0.72
CA GLN A 83 8.23 -17.53 0.68
C GLN A 83 6.74 -17.74 0.97
N ALA A 84 6.14 -18.85 0.54
CA ALA A 84 4.77 -19.21 0.91
C ALA A 84 4.63 -19.46 2.42
N ARG A 85 5.58 -20.20 3.03
CA ARG A 85 5.61 -20.40 4.50
C ARG A 85 5.77 -19.07 5.23
N ALA A 86 6.72 -18.26 4.79
CA ALA A 86 7.04 -17.01 5.43
C ALA A 86 5.87 -16.01 5.27
N MET A 87 5.18 -15.98 4.13
CA MET A 87 3.93 -15.22 3.95
C MET A 87 2.86 -15.68 4.94
N ALA A 88 2.66 -16.98 5.10
CA ALA A 88 1.67 -17.52 6.04
C ALA A 88 1.96 -17.11 7.48
N THR A 89 3.23 -17.15 7.90
CA THR A 89 3.67 -16.71 9.23
C THR A 89 3.45 -15.21 9.42
N ASP A 90 3.88 -14.39 8.47
CA ASP A 90 3.80 -12.94 8.59
C ASP A 90 2.35 -12.45 8.58
N ALA A 91 1.49 -13.03 7.74
CA ALA A 91 0.07 -12.72 7.72
C ALA A 91 -0.60 -13.02 9.08
N LYS A 92 -0.28 -14.16 9.70
CA LYS A 92 -0.79 -14.54 11.04
C LYS A 92 -0.23 -13.65 12.15
N ALA A 93 1.01 -13.19 12.03
CA ALA A 93 1.60 -12.25 12.97
C ALA A 93 0.96 -10.85 12.85
N LEU A 94 0.77 -10.39 11.61
CA LEU A 94 0.16 -9.09 11.31
C LEU A 94 -1.32 -9.04 11.70
N ALA A 95 -2.06 -10.14 11.58
CA ALA A 95 -3.45 -10.22 12.02
C ALA A 95 -3.66 -9.89 13.51
N LYS A 96 -2.60 -9.89 14.33
CA LYS A 96 -2.65 -9.49 15.74
C LYS A 96 -2.43 -7.99 15.96
N ASN A 97 -1.86 -7.29 14.98
CA ASN A 97 -1.51 -5.86 15.03
C ASN A 97 -1.64 -5.25 13.62
N PRO A 98 -2.85 -5.26 13.01
CA PRO A 98 -3.03 -4.87 11.62
C PRO A 98 -2.75 -3.39 11.34
N GLU A 99 -2.71 -2.54 12.38
CA GLU A 99 -2.45 -1.11 12.30
C GLU A 99 -0.97 -0.74 12.05
N LYS A 100 -0.08 -1.75 12.02
CA LYS A 100 1.36 -1.57 11.74
C LYS A 100 1.62 -1.42 10.24
N LEU A 101 1.53 -0.20 9.75
CA LEU A 101 1.68 0.14 8.33
C LEU A 101 2.95 -0.45 7.67
N SER A 102 4.10 -0.42 8.35
CA SER A 102 5.34 -0.99 7.80
C SER A 102 5.23 -2.50 7.59
N ALA A 103 4.68 -3.23 8.56
CA ALA A 103 4.47 -4.66 8.46
C ALA A 103 3.41 -5.00 7.40
N CYS A 104 2.41 -4.14 7.19
CA CYS A 104 1.48 -4.32 6.08
C CYS A 104 2.16 -4.22 4.71
N LEU A 105 3.05 -3.23 4.54
CA LEU A 105 3.81 -3.04 3.29
C LEU A 105 4.77 -4.20 3.04
N GLU A 106 5.48 -4.66 4.07
CA GLU A 106 6.37 -5.84 3.99
C GLU A 106 5.60 -7.08 3.52
N LEU A 107 4.43 -7.34 4.11
CA LEU A 107 3.58 -8.45 3.69
C LEU A 107 3.10 -8.28 2.25
N PHE A 108 2.67 -7.07 1.87
CA PHE A 108 2.22 -6.77 0.50
C PHE A 108 3.32 -7.08 -0.54
N PHE A 109 4.55 -6.64 -0.31
CA PHE A 109 5.66 -6.93 -1.22
C PHE A 109 6.01 -8.42 -1.25
N ARG A 110 5.92 -9.12 -0.12
CA ARG A 110 6.12 -10.57 -0.10
C ARG A 110 5.10 -11.31 -0.95
N ILE A 111 3.83 -10.90 -0.89
CA ILE A 111 2.75 -11.46 -1.72
C ILE A 111 3.08 -11.28 -3.21
N GLN A 112 3.42 -10.05 -3.61
CA GLN A 112 3.80 -9.75 -4.99
C GLN A 112 5.01 -10.57 -5.45
N GLY A 113 6.01 -10.73 -4.58
CA GLY A 113 7.18 -11.57 -4.85
C GLY A 113 6.80 -13.03 -5.08
N LEU A 114 5.98 -13.61 -4.19
CA LEU A 114 5.51 -15.00 -4.30
C LEU A 114 4.73 -15.24 -5.61
N GLU A 115 3.84 -14.33 -5.98
CA GLU A 115 3.08 -14.40 -7.23
C GLU A 115 4.01 -14.43 -8.44
N GLN A 116 4.98 -13.52 -8.48
CA GLN A 116 5.99 -13.48 -9.55
C GLN A 116 6.83 -14.76 -9.63
N MET A 117 7.16 -15.37 -8.48
CA MET A 117 7.89 -16.63 -8.43
C MET A 117 7.03 -17.82 -8.90
N ILE A 118 5.74 -17.84 -8.58
CA ILE A 118 4.82 -18.86 -9.09
C ILE A 118 4.66 -18.71 -10.61
N ASP A 119 4.37 -17.50 -11.09
CA ASP A 119 4.15 -17.22 -12.51
C ASP A 119 5.35 -17.60 -13.39
N SER A 120 6.57 -17.43 -12.86
CA SER A 120 7.79 -17.85 -13.54
C SER A 120 8.03 -19.36 -13.54
N LEU A 121 7.45 -20.11 -12.60
CA LEU A 121 7.49 -21.58 -12.59
C LEU A 121 6.45 -22.20 -13.53
N LEU A 122 5.29 -21.56 -13.71
CA LEU A 122 4.17 -22.14 -14.47
C LEU A 122 4.56 -22.61 -15.88
N PRO A 123 5.28 -21.84 -16.73
CA PRO A 123 5.69 -22.31 -18.05
C PRO A 123 6.62 -23.53 -18.00
N ALA A 124 7.50 -23.60 -16.99
CA ALA A 124 8.41 -24.73 -16.81
C ALA A 124 7.64 -25.99 -16.38
N ILE A 125 6.65 -25.86 -15.49
CA ILE A 125 5.76 -26.97 -15.09
C ILE A 125 5.03 -27.52 -16.32
N ARG A 126 4.46 -26.64 -17.17
CA ARG A 126 3.77 -27.04 -18.41
C ARG A 126 4.68 -27.81 -19.35
N LYS A 127 5.94 -27.36 -19.51
CA LYS A 127 6.90 -27.93 -20.45
C LYS A 127 7.51 -29.25 -19.97
N TYR A 128 7.86 -29.34 -18.69
CA TYR A 128 8.71 -30.42 -18.17
C TYR A 128 7.97 -31.42 -17.29
N GLN A 129 6.73 -31.16 -16.88
CA GLN A 129 5.99 -32.04 -15.98
C GLN A 129 4.55 -32.31 -16.43
N SER A 130 3.67 -31.32 -16.33
CA SER A 130 2.23 -31.49 -16.62
C SER A 130 1.57 -30.12 -16.81
N PRO A 131 0.87 -29.88 -17.94
CA PRO A 131 0.02 -28.71 -18.10
C PRO A 131 -1.06 -28.59 -17.03
N GLU A 132 -1.66 -29.71 -16.63
CA GLU A 132 -2.74 -29.77 -15.65
C GLU A 132 -2.26 -29.32 -14.26
N LEU A 133 -1.04 -29.72 -13.86
CA LEU A 133 -0.44 -29.26 -12.60
C LEU A 133 -0.14 -27.75 -12.62
N ALA A 134 0.27 -27.21 -13.78
CA ALA A 134 0.47 -25.77 -13.91
C ALA A 134 -0.86 -25.01 -13.80
N ASP A 135 -1.92 -25.52 -14.41
CA ASP A 135 -3.23 -24.88 -14.36
C ASP A 135 -3.84 -24.98 -12.94
N GLU A 136 -3.66 -26.10 -12.23
CA GLU A 136 -4.01 -26.26 -10.81
C GLU A 136 -3.32 -25.18 -9.96
N LEU A 137 -1.99 -25.03 -10.10
CA LEU A 137 -1.23 -24.06 -9.33
C LEU A 137 -1.61 -22.61 -9.67
N ALA A 138 -1.84 -22.32 -10.96
CA ALA A 138 -2.26 -21.00 -11.41
C ALA A 138 -3.63 -20.61 -10.84
N GLN A 139 -4.59 -21.54 -10.92
CA GLN A 139 -5.92 -21.34 -10.35
C GLN A 139 -5.84 -21.09 -8.85
N GLN A 140 -5.13 -21.95 -8.12
CA GLN A 140 -4.95 -21.80 -6.68
C GLN A 140 -4.29 -20.48 -6.32
N SER A 141 -3.23 -20.04 -7.02
CA SER A 141 -2.58 -18.74 -6.79
C SER A 141 -3.55 -17.55 -6.96
N ALA A 142 -4.49 -17.66 -7.90
CA ALA A 142 -5.45 -16.60 -8.21
C ALA A 142 -6.60 -16.50 -7.20
N GLU A 143 -6.97 -17.57 -6.48
CA GLU A 143 -8.15 -17.64 -5.60
C GLU A 143 -8.25 -16.50 -4.57
N ASN A 144 -7.12 -15.98 -4.10
CA ASN A 144 -7.06 -14.99 -3.03
C ASN A 144 -7.02 -13.53 -3.54
N GLY A 145 -7.25 -13.30 -4.84
CA GLY A 145 -7.14 -11.97 -5.46
C GLY A 145 -8.01 -10.89 -4.84
N VAL A 146 -9.24 -11.23 -4.43
CA VAL A 146 -10.16 -10.28 -3.79
C VAL A 146 -9.60 -9.79 -2.45
N ASN A 147 -9.07 -10.70 -1.63
CA ASN A 147 -8.49 -10.37 -0.33
C ASN A 147 -7.24 -9.51 -0.48
N ARG A 148 -6.40 -9.76 -1.49
CA ARG A 148 -5.26 -8.88 -1.81
C ARG A 148 -5.70 -7.47 -2.15
N GLY A 149 -6.73 -7.31 -2.97
CA GLY A 149 -7.29 -5.99 -3.32
C GLY A 149 -7.86 -5.25 -2.10
N ARG A 150 -8.54 -5.98 -1.20
CA ARG A 150 -9.03 -5.42 0.08
C ARG A 150 -7.87 -5.00 0.98
N PHE A 151 -6.83 -5.83 1.11
CA PHE A 151 -5.65 -5.52 1.90
C PHE A 151 -4.88 -4.30 1.38
N GLN A 152 -4.71 -4.18 0.05
CA GLN A 152 -4.13 -2.99 -0.57
C GLN A 152 -4.95 -1.73 -0.26
N SER A 153 -6.28 -1.82 -0.35
CA SER A 153 -7.18 -0.71 -0.01
C SER A 153 -7.04 -0.31 1.46
N TYR A 154 -6.95 -1.29 2.36
CA TYR A 154 -6.69 -1.06 3.79
C TYR A 154 -5.36 -0.33 4.03
N ILE A 155 -4.27 -0.75 3.38
CA ILE A 155 -2.96 -0.11 3.50
C ILE A 155 -3.03 1.38 3.14
N ILE A 156 -3.70 1.71 2.03
CA ILE A 156 -3.88 3.09 1.57
C ILE A 156 -4.70 3.90 2.58
N SER A 157 -5.80 3.34 3.07
CA SER A 157 -6.63 4.01 4.08
C SER A 157 -5.88 4.22 5.40
N LEU A 158 -5.08 3.23 5.84
CA LEU A 158 -4.25 3.32 7.03
C LEU A 158 -3.17 4.41 6.86
N ALA A 159 -2.49 4.46 5.73
CA ALA A 159 -1.51 5.51 5.43
C ALA A 159 -2.14 6.91 5.45
N THR A 160 -3.30 7.06 4.79
CA THR A 160 -4.07 8.31 4.78
C THR A 160 -4.45 8.76 6.19
N GLN A 161 -4.86 7.81 7.04
CA GLN A 161 -5.16 8.11 8.44
C GLN A 161 -3.92 8.59 9.20
N ARG A 162 -2.76 7.94 9.03
CA ARG A 162 -1.51 8.36 9.69
C ARG A 162 -1.07 9.75 9.26
N GLU A 163 -1.21 10.07 7.97
CA GLU A 163 -0.95 11.42 7.46
C GLU A 163 -1.85 12.46 8.12
N GLN A 164 -3.15 12.17 8.26
CA GLN A 164 -4.11 13.04 8.92
C GLN A 164 -3.79 13.22 10.42
N GLU A 165 -3.42 12.16 11.12
CA GLU A 165 -3.01 12.19 12.53
C GLU A 165 -1.78 13.09 12.73
N CYS A 166 -0.76 12.96 11.86
CA CYS A 166 0.41 13.83 11.86
C CYS A 166 0.04 15.30 11.61
N ALA A 167 -0.85 15.58 10.65
CA ALA A 167 -1.28 16.95 10.35
C ALA A 167 -1.99 17.62 11.53
N VAL A 168 -2.83 16.87 12.26
CA VAL A 168 -3.49 17.36 13.49
C VAL A 168 -2.46 17.62 14.58
N MET A 169 -1.53 16.69 14.78
CA MET A 169 -0.46 16.83 15.77
C MET A 169 0.39 18.09 15.50
N ASP A 170 0.76 18.33 14.25
CA ASP A 170 1.52 19.51 13.84
C ASP A 170 0.73 20.80 14.09
N LYS A 171 -0.56 20.82 13.75
CA LYS A 171 -1.44 21.97 13.99
C LYS A 171 -1.54 22.32 15.48
N GLU A 172 -1.77 21.32 16.33
CA GLU A 172 -1.85 21.55 17.78
C GLU A 172 -0.49 21.96 18.36
N ALA A 173 0.63 21.41 17.86
CA ALA A 173 1.96 21.85 18.25
C ALA A 173 2.20 23.33 17.90
N GLN A 174 1.77 23.78 16.72
CA GLN A 174 1.87 25.20 16.34
C GLN A 174 0.98 26.10 17.19
N ARG A 175 -0.24 25.65 17.51
CA ARG A 175 -1.13 26.36 18.43
C ARG A 175 -0.51 26.53 19.82
N CYS A 176 0.14 25.49 20.36
CA CYS A 176 0.85 25.57 21.63
C CYS A 176 2.00 26.58 21.57
N ARG A 177 2.77 26.58 20.47
CA ARG A 177 3.85 27.56 20.27
C ARG A 177 3.33 29.00 20.25
N SER A 178 2.22 29.28 19.58
CA SER A 178 1.66 30.64 19.53
C SER A 178 1.15 31.12 20.89
N ILE A 179 0.56 30.23 21.70
CA ILE A 179 0.14 30.56 23.07
C ILE A 179 1.36 30.93 23.93
N VAL A 180 2.45 30.16 23.89
CA VAL A 180 3.66 30.46 24.66
C VAL A 180 4.32 31.76 24.21
N ALA A 181 4.40 32.00 22.90
CA ALA A 181 5.01 33.21 22.35
C ALA A 181 4.24 34.51 22.69
N THR A 182 2.94 34.41 23.00
CA THR A 182 2.09 35.55 23.35
C THR A 182 1.89 35.73 24.85
N GLN A 183 2.47 34.88 25.69
CA GLN A 183 2.42 35.07 27.14
C GLN A 183 3.30 36.27 27.55
N PRO A 184 2.73 37.27 28.26
CA PRO A 184 3.52 38.37 28.79
C PRO A 184 4.53 37.86 29.83
N PRO A 185 5.73 38.46 29.94
CA PRO A 185 6.74 38.03 30.88
C PRO A 185 6.21 38.08 32.32
N ALA A 186 6.53 37.05 33.11
CA ALA A 186 6.14 37.00 34.52
C ALA A 186 6.66 38.25 35.25
N LYS A 187 5.77 38.99 35.92
CA LYS A 187 6.15 40.14 36.74
C LYS A 187 7.12 39.66 37.82
N SER A 188 8.36 40.14 37.79
CA SER A 188 9.31 39.91 38.88
C SER A 188 8.70 40.49 40.17
N SER A 189 8.45 39.65 41.17
CA SER A 189 8.14 40.10 42.53
C SER A 189 9.38 40.79 43.08
N GLY A 190 9.45 42.11 42.88
CA GLY A 190 10.47 42.95 43.46
C GLY A 190 10.46 42.80 44.98
N SER A 191 11.55 42.25 45.51
CA SER A 191 11.98 42.39 46.90
C SER A 191 12.10 43.89 47.22
N THR A 192 11.03 44.50 47.73
CA THR A 192 11.10 45.85 48.27
C THR A 192 11.64 45.77 49.69
N GLY A 193 12.85 46.30 49.85
CA GLY A 193 13.64 46.28 51.07
C GLY A 193 12.94 46.86 52.29
N ARG A 194 13.21 46.20 53.42
CA ARG A 194 12.93 46.63 54.79
C ARG A 194 13.79 47.87 55.09
N LYS A 195 13.18 49.07 55.14
CA LYS A 195 13.85 50.27 55.64
C LYS A 195 13.91 50.27 57.17
N LYS A 196 15.06 50.75 57.65
CA LYS A 196 15.56 50.82 59.02
C LYS A 196 14.96 52.00 59.78
#